data_AF-A0A822F1X8-F1
#
_entry.id   AF-A0A822F1X8-F1
#
_cell.length_a   1.000
_cell.length_b   1.000
_cell.length_c   1.000
_cell.angle_alpha   90.00
_cell.angle_beta   90.00
_cell.angle_gamma   90.00
#
_symmetry.space_group_name_H-M   'P 1'
#
loop_
_entity.id
_entity.type
_entity.pdbx_description
1 polymer ?
#
loop_
_entity_poly.entity_id
_entity_poly.type
_entity_poly.pdbx_seq_one_letter_code
_entity_poly.pdbx_strand_id
1 'polypeptide(L)'
;GSLEYPFSTIEQARDYLRTIIRLSYRRVALYPTYHFIKNHTLIFDERDHLTIYTTMTHEERNKIQLLRKNSLIELDFPIISGGIRLTNWINNKGIWNIIVPSSLPAVTQLFVNGHRAIRSRLPETGYFTYEKGLD
;
A
#
# COMPACT_ATOMS: atom_id res chain seq x y z
N GLY A 1 16.21 8.85 11.11
CA GLY A 1 14.83 8.89 11.62
C GLY A 1 14.85 8.23 12.97
N SER A 2 14.19 8.84 13.96
CA SER A 2 13.99 8.24 15.28
C SER A 2 12.56 7.70 15.38
N LEU A 3 12.22 7.10 16.51
CA LEU A 3 10.85 6.66 16.78
C LEU A 3 9.86 7.84 16.80
N GLU A 4 10.29 8.99 17.33
CA GLU A 4 9.51 10.23 17.42
C GLU A 4 9.45 10.99 16.10
N TYR A 5 10.54 10.93 15.33
CA TYR A 5 10.68 11.58 14.02
C TYR A 5 11.07 10.53 12.97
N PRO A 6 10.13 9.63 12.61
CA PRO A 6 10.42 8.57 11.65
C PRO A 6 10.58 9.15 10.25
N PHE A 7 11.33 8.45 9.41
CA PHE A 7 11.33 8.75 7.98
C PHE A 7 9.93 8.56 7.40
N SER A 8 9.55 9.39 6.44
CA SER A 8 8.26 9.27 5.77
C SER A 8 8.29 8.23 4.64
N THR A 9 9.48 7.88 4.12
CA THR A 9 9.64 6.87 3.05
C THR A 9 10.84 5.94 3.26
N ILE A 10 10.82 4.81 2.54
CA ILE A 10 11.91 3.82 2.56
C ILE A 10 13.18 4.41 1.92
N GLU A 11 13.03 5.22 0.87
CA GLU A 11 14.11 5.91 0.18
C GLU A 11 14.83 6.90 1.10
N GLN A 12 14.08 7.68 1.89
CA GLN A 12 14.68 8.58 2.89
C GLN A 12 15.52 7.80 3.92
N ALA A 13 15.01 6.65 4.37
CA ALA A 13 15.75 5.78 5.29
C ALA A 13 17.01 5.22 4.63
N ARG A 14 16.89 4.69 3.40
CA ARG A 14 18.00 4.17 2.59
C ARG A 14 19.08 5.24 2.37
N ASP A 15 18.69 6.42 1.89
CA ASP A 15 19.62 7.48 1.52
C ASP A 15 20.34 8.04 2.75
N TYR A 16 19.63 8.19 3.88
CA TYR A 16 20.28 8.53 5.15
C TYR A 16 21.29 7.46 5.58
N LEU A 17 20.94 6.18 5.49
CA LEU A 17 21.89 5.12 5.82
C LEU A 17 23.13 5.20 4.92
N ARG A 18 23.00 5.43 3.61
CA ARG A 18 24.17 5.57 2.71
C ARG A 18 25.17 6.64 3.16
N THR A 19 24.74 7.68 3.89
CA THR A 19 25.64 8.73 4.43
C THR A 19 26.48 8.28 5.62
N ILE A 20 26.06 7.22 6.33
CA ILE A 20 26.76 6.75 7.51
C ILE A 20 27.88 5.81 7.04
N ILE A 21 29.14 6.21 7.20
CA ILE A 21 30.31 5.52 6.60
C ILE A 21 30.81 4.33 7.45
N ARG A 22 30.47 4.24 8.74
CA ARG A 22 31.26 3.46 9.73
C ARG A 22 30.55 2.38 10.54
N LEU A 23 29.33 1.95 10.18
CA LEU A 23 28.62 0.93 10.97
C LEU A 23 28.42 -0.37 10.19
N SER A 24 28.85 -1.47 10.82
CA SER A 24 28.39 -2.85 10.56
C SER A 24 26.88 -2.97 10.78
N TYR A 25 26.22 -3.86 10.02
CA TYR A 25 24.78 -4.22 10.03
C TYR A 25 23.77 -3.16 10.50
N ARG A 26 22.87 -2.74 9.59
CA ARG A 26 21.87 -1.69 9.86
C ARG A 26 20.47 -2.27 9.85
N ARG A 27 19.69 -1.99 10.88
CA ARG A 27 18.27 -2.38 10.97
C ARG A 27 17.40 -1.17 10.65
N VAL A 28 16.54 -1.29 9.63
CA VAL A 28 15.43 -0.37 9.38
C VAL A 28 14.15 -1.06 9.81
N ALA A 29 13.53 -0.54 10.86
CA ALA A 29 12.25 -1.04 11.34
C ALA A 29 11.10 -0.34 10.59
N LEU A 30 10.26 -1.11 9.92
CA LEU A 30 9.13 -0.63 9.16
C LEU A 30 7.87 -0.62 10.03
N TYR A 31 7.22 0.54 10.09
CA TYR A 31 5.94 0.67 10.79
C TYR A 31 4.84 -0.10 10.04
N PRO A 32 3.99 -0.90 10.72
CA PRO A 32 3.02 -1.74 10.06
C PRO A 32 1.81 -0.93 9.59
N THR A 33 2.03 -0.19 8.50
CA THR A 33 1.03 0.60 7.80
C THR A 33 1.14 0.37 6.31
N TYR A 34 0.13 0.81 5.56
CA TYR A 34 0.25 0.93 4.12
C TYR A 34 1.27 2.02 3.78
N HIS A 35 2.41 1.63 3.23
CA HIS A 35 3.31 2.56 2.57
C HIS A 35 3.08 2.46 1.07
N PHE A 36 2.45 3.49 0.50
CA PHE A 36 2.22 3.56 -0.94
C PHE A 36 3.45 4.15 -1.61
N ILE A 37 4.16 3.35 -2.41
CA ILE A 37 5.23 3.87 -3.26
C ILE A 37 4.56 4.67 -4.37
N LYS A 38 4.79 5.99 -4.38
CA LYS A 38 4.24 6.85 -5.42
C LYS A 38 5.14 6.85 -6.64
N ASN A 39 4.63 6.27 -7.73
CA ASN A 39 5.04 6.58 -9.11
C ASN A 39 6.50 6.30 -9.50
N HIS A 40 7.25 5.53 -8.74
CA HIS A 40 8.60 5.11 -9.12
C HIS A 40 8.99 3.77 -8.49
N THR A 41 10.06 3.17 -8.99
CA THR A 41 10.61 1.91 -8.49
C THR A 41 11.53 2.18 -7.30
N LEU A 42 11.41 1.39 -6.23
CA LEU A 42 12.42 1.35 -5.17
C LEU A 42 13.70 0.72 -5.72
N ILE A 43 14.77 1.50 -5.80
CA ILE A 43 16.08 1.05 -6.30
C ILE A 43 16.99 0.73 -5.13
N PHE A 44 17.55 -0.48 -5.12
CA PHE A 44 18.61 -0.88 -4.20
C PHE A 44 19.86 -1.24 -5.00
N ASP A 45 21.03 -0.90 -4.49
CA ASP A 45 22.32 -1.17 -5.12
C ASP A 45 23.35 -1.72 -4.12
N GLU A 46 24.60 -1.90 -4.55
CA GLU A 46 25.68 -2.48 -3.75
C GLU A 46 25.92 -1.75 -2.43
N ARG A 47 25.51 -0.49 -2.28
CA ARG A 47 25.67 0.27 -1.04
C ARG A 47 24.67 -0.14 0.05
N ASP A 48 23.62 -0.88 -0.32
CA ASP A 48 22.52 -1.25 0.59
C ASP A 48 22.68 -2.66 1.18
N HIS A 49 23.71 -3.42 0.80
CA HIS A 49 23.88 -4.85 1.13
C HIS A 49 23.91 -5.19 2.63
N LEU A 50 24.24 -4.23 3.50
CA LEU A 50 24.25 -4.41 4.97
C LEU A 50 22.96 -3.92 5.65
N THR A 51 21.92 -3.59 4.87
CA THR A 51 20.67 -3.04 5.39
C THR A 51 19.61 -4.15 5.50
N ILE A 52 19.15 -4.38 6.72
CA ILE A 52 18.08 -5.31 7.04
C ILE A 52 16.80 -4.51 7.27
N TYR A 53 15.79 -4.76 6.45
CA TYR A 53 14.44 -4.24 6.65
C TYR A 53 13.62 -5.27 7.42
N THR A 54 13.01 -4.87 8.53
CA THR A 54 12.24 -5.77 9.39
C THR A 54 10.99 -5.10 9.93
N THR A 55 10.04 -5.91 10.39
CA THR A 55 8.92 -5.44 11.18
C THR A 55 9.38 -4.92 12.55
N MET A 56 8.59 -4.00 13.08
CA MET A 56 8.77 -3.54 14.46
C MET A 56 8.31 -4.60 15.46
N THR A 57 8.97 -4.64 16.61
CA THR A 57 8.50 -5.40 17.78
C THR A 57 7.18 -4.83 18.30
N HIS A 58 6.46 -5.61 19.10
CA HIS A 58 5.20 -5.19 19.70
C HIS A 58 5.38 -3.96 20.62
N GLU A 59 6.48 -3.90 21.38
CA GLU A 59 6.79 -2.77 22.26
C GLU A 59 7.06 -1.48 21.45
N GLU A 60 7.91 -1.57 20.42
CA GLU A 60 8.21 -0.42 19.55
C GLU A 60 6.93 0.08 18.85
N ARG A 61 6.02 -0.84 18.46
CA ARG A 61 4.72 -0.52 17.86
C ARG A 61 3.82 0.27 18.82
N ASN A 62 3.64 -0.22 20.04
CA ASN A 62 2.79 0.42 21.06
C ASN A 62 3.27 1.84 21.38
N LYS A 63 4.60 2.03 21.47
CA LYS A 63 5.19 3.35 21.71
C LYS A 63 4.90 4.34 20.58
N ILE A 64 4.97 3.93 19.30
CA ILE A 64 4.56 4.81 18.19
C ILE A 64 3.06 5.08 18.20
N GLN A 65 2.23 4.09 18.50
CA GLN A 65 0.77 4.27 18.51
C GLN A 65 0.34 5.34 19.51
N LEU A 66 0.96 5.34 20.70
CA LEU A 66 0.79 6.39 21.71
C LEU A 66 1.20 7.78 21.20
N LEU A 67 2.30 7.86 20.45
CA LEU A 67 2.80 9.13 19.88
C LEU A 67 1.92 9.66 18.73
N ARG A 68 1.26 8.78 17.96
CA ARG A 68 0.59 9.13 16.70
C ARG A 68 -0.92 9.37 16.76
N LYS A 69 -1.53 9.40 17.97
CA LYS A 69 -2.97 9.73 18.22
C LYS A 69 -3.91 9.43 17.02
N ASN A 70 -4.33 8.17 16.91
CA ASN A 70 -5.58 7.72 16.25
C ASN A 70 -5.80 7.89 14.73
N SER A 71 -4.83 7.70 13.84
CA SER A 71 -5.13 7.86 12.39
C SER A 71 -4.58 6.82 11.42
N LEU A 72 -3.94 5.75 11.89
CA LEU A 72 -3.37 4.72 11.01
C LEU A 72 -4.11 3.40 11.19
N ILE A 73 -4.56 2.81 10.07
CA ILE A 73 -5.07 1.44 10.03
C ILE A 73 -3.93 0.53 10.50
N GLU A 74 -4.17 -0.20 11.58
CA GLU A 74 -3.21 -1.16 12.10
C GLU A 74 -3.16 -2.37 11.17
N LEU A 75 -1.95 -2.70 10.73
CA LEU A 75 -1.67 -3.94 10.01
C LEU A 75 -0.86 -4.88 10.90
N ASP A 76 -0.97 -6.18 10.63
CA ASP A 76 -0.12 -7.16 11.31
C ASP A 76 1.34 -7.04 10.85
N PHE A 77 1.54 -6.67 9.58
CA PHE A 77 2.83 -6.50 8.92
C PHE A 77 2.86 -5.25 8.03
N PRO A 78 4.04 -4.65 7.80
CA PRO A 78 4.19 -3.54 6.87
C PRO A 78 3.89 -3.99 5.44
N ILE A 79 3.13 -3.19 4.70
CA ILE A 79 2.80 -3.44 3.30
C ILE A 79 3.38 -2.34 2.44
N ILE A 80 4.20 -2.74 1.47
CA ILE A 80 4.66 -1.89 0.38
C ILE A 80 3.66 -2.06 -0.77
N SER A 81 2.96 -0.98 -1.13
CA SER A 81 1.93 -1.02 -2.17
C SER A 81 2.24 -0.04 -3.30
N GLY A 82 2.18 -0.51 -4.55
CA GLY A 82 2.20 0.35 -5.74
C GLY A 82 0.81 0.83 -6.16
N GLY A 83 -0.24 0.45 -5.43
CA GLY A 83 -1.62 0.84 -5.74
C GLY A 83 -2.01 2.19 -5.14
N ILE A 84 -3.27 2.57 -5.32
CA ILE A 84 -3.89 3.69 -4.60
C ILE A 84 -5.15 3.20 -3.89
N ARG A 85 -5.41 3.73 -2.69
CA ARG A 85 -6.68 3.48 -2.01
C ARG A 85 -7.76 4.35 -2.63
N LEU A 86 -8.82 3.73 -3.11
CA LEU A 86 -10.01 4.42 -3.60
C LEU A 86 -11.02 4.57 -2.45
N THR A 87 -11.45 5.80 -2.18
CA THR A 87 -12.40 6.17 -1.10
C THR A 87 -13.54 7.02 -1.65
N ASN A 88 -14.65 7.14 -0.90
CA ASN A 88 -15.87 7.86 -1.32
C ASN A 88 -16.67 7.13 -2.42
N TRP A 89 -16.90 5.84 -2.22
CA TRP A 89 -17.75 5.04 -3.09
C TRP A 89 -19.23 5.44 -2.94
N ILE A 90 -19.94 5.50 -4.07
CA ILE A 90 -21.37 5.84 -4.15
C ILE A 90 -22.14 4.60 -4.58
N ASN A 91 -23.10 4.17 -3.77
CA ASN A 91 -24.01 3.07 -4.12
C ASN A 91 -25.10 3.58 -5.07
N ASN A 92 -25.24 2.93 -6.22
CA ASN A 92 -26.33 3.14 -7.14
C ASN A 92 -26.97 1.77 -7.46
N LYS A 93 -28.09 1.48 -6.80
CA LYS A 93 -28.89 0.26 -7.02
C LYS A 93 -28.05 -1.05 -6.91
N GLY A 94 -27.20 -1.13 -5.90
CA GLY A 94 -26.35 -2.31 -5.65
C GLY A 94 -25.02 -2.31 -6.41
N ILE A 95 -24.79 -1.33 -7.29
CA ILE A 95 -23.50 -1.11 -7.96
C ILE A 95 -22.78 0.04 -7.26
N TRP A 96 -21.59 -0.23 -6.74
CA TRP A 96 -20.73 0.79 -6.13
C TRP A 96 -19.86 1.45 -7.19
N ASN A 97 -19.92 2.78 -7.26
CA ASN A 97 -19.22 3.60 -8.24
C ASN A 97 -18.29 4.58 -7.56
N ILE A 98 -17.23 4.98 -8.27
CA ILE A 98 -16.26 5.97 -7.79
C ILE A 98 -15.64 6.67 -8.97
N ILE A 99 -15.25 7.93 -8.78
CA ILE A 99 -14.45 8.67 -9.76
C ILE A 99 -12.98 8.27 -9.54
N VAL A 100 -12.39 7.62 -10.54
CA VAL A 100 -10.97 7.26 -10.52
C VAL A 100 -10.13 8.51 -10.82
N PRO A 101 -9.08 8.82 -10.02
CA PRO A 101 -8.19 9.94 -10.30
C PRO A 101 -7.56 9.83 -11.69
N SER A 102 -7.54 10.93 -12.45
CA SER A 102 -6.97 10.97 -13.81
C SER A 102 -5.46 10.68 -13.86
N SER A 103 -4.77 10.79 -12.72
CA SER A 103 -3.35 10.44 -12.58
C SER A 103 -3.09 8.94 -12.54
N LEU A 104 -4.13 8.10 -12.40
CA LEU A 104 -3.97 6.66 -12.38
C LEU A 104 -3.95 6.13 -13.83
N PRO A 105 -2.91 5.38 -14.25
CA PRO A 105 -2.92 4.71 -15.54
C PRO A 105 -4.05 3.69 -15.60
N ALA A 106 -4.36 3.22 -16.81
CA ALA A 106 -5.37 2.17 -16.99
C ALA A 106 -5.06 0.95 -16.10
N VAL A 107 -5.93 0.68 -15.13
CA VAL A 107 -5.77 -0.43 -14.19
C VAL A 107 -6.52 -1.67 -14.65
N THR A 108 -5.90 -2.83 -14.47
CA THR A 108 -6.48 -4.13 -14.82
C THR A 108 -6.88 -4.96 -13.60
N GLN A 109 -6.63 -4.44 -12.40
CA GLN A 109 -6.83 -5.13 -11.12
C GLN A 109 -7.46 -4.17 -10.11
N LEU A 110 -8.37 -4.70 -9.29
CA LEU A 110 -9.00 -4.03 -8.16
C LEU A 110 -8.92 -4.98 -6.96
N PHE A 111 -8.67 -4.44 -5.78
CA PHE A 111 -8.64 -5.20 -4.53
C PHE A 111 -9.61 -4.59 -3.52
N VAL A 112 -10.38 -5.45 -2.85
CA VAL A 112 -11.32 -5.09 -1.78
C VAL A 112 -10.88 -5.84 -0.52
N ASN A 113 -10.49 -5.10 0.52
CA ASN A 113 -10.00 -5.67 1.79
C ASN A 113 -8.92 -6.75 1.61
N GLY A 114 -7.95 -6.51 0.72
CA GLY A 114 -6.87 -7.45 0.43
C GLY A 114 -7.22 -8.57 -0.55
N HIS A 115 -8.50 -8.74 -0.92
CA HIS A 115 -8.94 -9.74 -1.89
C HIS A 115 -9.08 -9.16 -3.29
N ARG A 116 -8.56 -9.88 -4.29
CA ARG A 116 -8.66 -9.46 -5.70
C ARG A 116 -10.11 -9.58 -6.18
N ALA A 117 -10.68 -8.48 -6.64
CA ALA A 117 -11.98 -8.47 -7.29
C ALA A 117 -11.89 -9.05 -8.70
N ILE A 118 -12.96 -9.68 -9.16
CA ILE A 118 -13.05 -10.24 -10.50
C ILE A 118 -13.37 -9.09 -11.46
N ARG A 119 -12.55 -8.94 -12.51
CA ARG A 119 -12.86 -8.03 -13.61
C ARG A 119 -14.06 -8.57 -14.36
N SER A 120 -15.05 -7.71 -14.60
CA SER A 120 -16.21 -8.05 -15.41
C SER A 120 -15.76 -8.66 -16.74
N ARG A 121 -16.31 -9.83 -17.04
CA ARG A 121 -16.03 -10.62 -18.23
C ARG A 121 -17.34 -11.21 -18.72
N LEU A 122 -17.39 -11.58 -20.00
CA LEU A 122 -18.50 -12.36 -20.51
C LEU A 122 -18.51 -13.73 -19.82
N PRO A 123 -19.69 -14.35 -19.63
CA PRO A 123 -19.77 -15.71 -19.09
C PRO A 123 -18.97 -16.67 -19.98
N GLU A 124 -18.23 -17.58 -19.36
CA GLU A 124 -17.45 -18.61 -20.07
C GLU A 124 -18.37 -19.67 -20.72
N THR A 125 -19.61 -19.81 -20.22
CA THR A 125 -20.68 -20.65 -20.78
C THR A 125 -22.06 -20.02 -20.57
N GLY A 126 -22.95 -20.08 -21.57
CA GLY A 126 -24.32 -19.56 -21.53
C GLY A 126 -24.49 -18.20 -22.22
N TYR A 127 -25.64 -17.97 -22.86
CA TYR A 127 -26.00 -16.69 -23.47
C TYR A 127 -26.85 -15.87 -22.50
N PHE A 128 -26.53 -14.59 -22.30
CA PHE A 128 -27.52 -13.61 -21.83
C PHE A 128 -28.41 -13.27 -23.03
N THR A 129 -29.56 -13.92 -23.15
CA THR A 129 -30.63 -13.41 -24.00
C THR A 129 -31.30 -12.26 -23.27
N TYR A 130 -31.13 -11.04 -23.80
CA TYR A 130 -32.03 -9.96 -23.42
C TYR A 130 -33.40 -10.31 -24.00
N GLU A 131 -34.37 -10.67 -23.15
CA GLU A 131 -35.76 -10.58 -23.59
C GLU A 131 -36.02 -9.11 -23.87
N LYS A 132 -36.13 -8.80 -25.16
CA LYS A 132 -36.59 -7.51 -25.64
C LYS A 132 -38.03 -7.41 -25.11
N GLY A 133 -38.24 -6.61 -24.06
CA GLY A 133 -39.57 -6.27 -23.62
C GLY A 133 -40.36 -5.77 -24.83
N LEU A 134 -41.39 -6.52 -25.19
CA LEU A 134 -42.53 -5.99 -25.90
C LEU A 134 -43.21 -5.05 -24.90
N ASP A 135 -43.03 -3.75 -25.10
CA ASP A 135 -44.01 -2.69 -24.82
C ASP A 135 -43.58 -1.42 -25.58
#